data_AF-A0A0G1WM13-F1
#
_entry.id   AF-A0A0G1WM13-F1
#
_cell.length_a   1.000
_cell.length_b   1.000
_cell.length_c   1.000
_cell.angle_alpha   90.00
_cell.angle_beta   90.00
_cell.angle_gamma   90.00
#
_symmetry.space_group_name_H-M   'P 1'
#
loop_
_entity.id
_entity.type
_entity.pdbx_description
1 polymer ?
#
loop_
_entity_poly.entity_id
_entity_poly.type
_entity_poly.pdbx_seq_one_letter_code
_entity_poly.pdbx_strand_id
1 'polypeptide(L)'
;MNEKDIQIIRSSALAIADQIASITPGLNIAWGLSKALYGAGLKLREQKALEWVEMVKDNPSVFTEAILQNDKFQDGFVYALERYIKEKNEDKRKSMKTIFLGFTESTNQDQFELERMYHVLSILNLADLIVLWDVDIAKNNFHQVYEQTVDKNENIHNLVNVGILMSDYSSRLGPIAAPFVRVTEFGKEFIKFLR
;
A
#
# COMPACT_ATOMS: atom_id res chain seq x y z
N MET A 1 2.50 36.46 15.33
CA MET A 1 1.49 35.71 14.57
C MET A 1 0.56 36.72 13.94
N ASN A 2 0.60 36.83 12.61
CA ASN A 2 -0.03 37.90 11.82
C ASN A 2 -1.39 37.43 11.26
N GLU A 3 -2.25 38.34 10.77
CA GLU A 3 -3.53 37.97 10.11
C GLU A 3 -3.34 37.03 8.90
N LYS A 4 -2.13 37.01 8.32
CA LYS A 4 -1.68 36.03 7.32
C LYS A 4 -1.55 34.60 7.85
N ASP A 5 -1.09 34.41 9.09
CA ASP A 5 -1.02 33.06 9.71
C ASP A 5 -2.43 32.53 10.01
N ILE A 6 -3.37 33.44 10.31
CA ILE A 6 -4.80 33.15 10.47
C ILE A 6 -5.46 32.79 9.13
N GLN A 7 -4.99 33.35 8.00
CA GLN A 7 -5.43 32.95 6.65
C GLN A 7 -4.81 31.62 6.17
N ILE A 8 -3.60 31.30 6.61
CA ILE A 8 -2.90 30.04 6.32
C ILE A 8 -3.46 28.88 7.15
N ILE A 9 -4.00 29.17 8.34
CA ILE A 9 -4.82 28.24 9.15
C ILE A 9 -6.29 28.16 8.64
N ARG A 10 -6.75 29.14 7.84
CA ARG A 10 -8.16 29.24 7.35
C ARG A 10 -8.53 28.27 6.23
N SER A 11 -7.60 27.51 5.69
CA SER A 11 -7.94 26.25 5.03
C SER A 11 -7.05 25.16 5.63
N SER A 12 -7.48 24.61 6.78
CA SER A 12 -6.84 23.43 7.34
C SER A 12 -6.72 22.33 6.28
N ALA A 13 -5.75 21.43 6.39
CA ALA A 13 -5.57 20.39 5.38
C ALA A 13 -6.84 19.52 5.23
N LEU A 14 -7.64 19.39 6.29
CA LEU A 14 -8.96 18.79 6.22
C LEU A 14 -9.99 19.66 5.48
N ALA A 15 -9.98 20.98 5.61
CA ALA A 15 -10.87 21.85 4.84
C ALA A 15 -10.55 21.82 3.35
N ILE A 16 -9.27 21.71 2.97
CA ILE A 16 -8.86 21.50 1.58
C ILE A 16 -9.32 20.13 1.10
N ALA A 17 -9.11 19.08 1.89
CA ALA A 17 -9.60 17.73 1.58
C ALA A 17 -11.14 17.71 1.42
N ASP A 18 -11.88 18.41 2.27
CA ASP A 18 -13.33 18.59 2.16
C ASP A 18 -13.73 19.26 0.85
N GLN A 19 -13.03 20.33 0.46
CA GLN A 19 -13.26 21.00 -0.81
C GLN A 19 -13.03 20.05 -2.00
N ILE A 20 -11.90 19.34 -2.02
CA ILE A 20 -11.58 18.37 -3.08
C ILE A 20 -12.64 17.26 -3.14
N ALA A 21 -13.01 16.69 -2.00
CA ALA A 21 -14.00 15.62 -1.93
C ALA A 21 -15.38 16.09 -2.41
N SER A 22 -15.79 17.32 -2.07
CA SER A 22 -17.09 17.86 -2.48
C SER A 22 -17.23 18.14 -3.97
N ILE A 23 -16.13 18.43 -4.68
CA ILE A 23 -16.14 18.65 -6.13
C ILE A 23 -15.84 17.39 -6.94
N THR A 24 -15.50 16.28 -6.27
CA THR A 24 -15.19 14.99 -6.90
C THR A 24 -16.36 14.03 -6.67
N PRO A 25 -17.23 13.78 -7.66
CA PRO A 25 -18.44 12.97 -7.49
C PRO A 25 -18.12 11.57 -6.94
N GLY A 26 -18.79 11.16 -5.86
CA GLY A 26 -18.62 9.84 -5.21
C GLY A 26 -17.49 9.78 -4.17
N LEU A 27 -16.42 10.58 -4.31
CA LEU A 27 -15.37 10.66 -3.28
C LEU A 27 -15.89 11.26 -1.97
N ASN A 28 -16.86 12.16 -2.06
CA ASN A 28 -17.54 12.76 -0.90
C ASN A 28 -18.13 11.71 0.06
N ILE A 29 -18.61 10.57 -0.46
CA ILE A 29 -19.20 9.50 0.35
C ILE A 29 -18.10 8.80 1.15
N ALA A 30 -17.08 8.26 0.47
CA ALA A 30 -15.96 7.56 1.10
C ALA A 30 -15.20 8.46 2.10
N TRP A 31 -15.01 9.73 1.75
CA TRP A 31 -14.42 10.73 2.63
C TRP A 31 -15.32 11.04 3.84
N GLY A 32 -16.63 11.17 3.64
CA GLY A 32 -17.62 11.33 4.71
C GLY A 32 -17.59 10.16 5.70
N LEU A 33 -17.59 8.93 5.21
CA LEU A 33 -17.48 7.70 6.02
C LEU A 33 -16.18 7.69 6.82
N SER A 34 -15.06 8.04 6.19
CA SER A 34 -13.76 8.12 6.85
C SER A 34 -13.76 9.14 8.01
N LYS A 35 -14.36 10.31 7.80
CA LYS A 35 -14.51 11.32 8.87
C LYS A 35 -15.40 10.84 9.99
N ALA A 36 -16.49 10.15 9.68
CA ALA A 36 -17.40 9.61 10.69
C ALA A 36 -16.71 8.56 11.58
N LEU A 37 -15.87 7.71 11.00
CA LEU A 37 -15.16 6.65 11.74
C LEU A 37 -13.95 7.17 12.51
N TYR A 38 -13.15 8.05 11.93
CA TYR A 38 -11.85 8.42 12.50
C TYR A 38 -11.83 9.80 13.17
N GLY A 39 -12.81 10.67 12.91
CA GLY A 39 -13.04 11.93 13.60
C GLY A 39 -11.78 12.68 14.03
N ALA A 40 -11.52 12.69 15.34
CA ALA A 40 -10.37 13.37 15.94
C ALA A 40 -9.00 12.85 15.47
N GLY A 41 -8.89 11.57 15.08
CA GLY A 41 -7.65 10.99 14.55
C GLY A 41 -7.20 11.63 13.24
N LEU A 42 -8.14 12.03 12.38
CA LEU A 42 -7.84 12.77 11.15
C LEU A 42 -7.39 14.20 11.46
N LYS A 43 -7.96 14.85 12.47
CA LYS A 43 -7.53 16.20 12.92
C LYS A 43 -6.09 16.23 13.43
N LEU A 44 -5.58 15.12 13.97
CA LEU A 44 -4.18 15.02 14.38
C LEU A 44 -3.23 14.69 13.23
N ARG A 45 -3.78 14.28 12.08
CA ARG A 45 -3.01 13.81 10.90
C ARG A 45 -3.53 14.44 9.61
N GLU A 46 -3.91 15.71 9.67
CA GLU A 46 -4.62 16.40 8.58
C GLU A 46 -3.81 16.39 7.29
N GLN A 47 -2.50 16.60 7.38
CA GLN A 47 -1.60 16.59 6.22
C GLN A 47 -1.61 15.24 5.49
N LYS A 48 -1.56 14.12 6.23
CA LYS A 48 -1.63 12.78 5.62
C LYS A 48 -2.98 12.52 4.98
N ALA A 49 -4.05 13.04 5.59
CA ALA A 49 -5.38 12.90 5.03
C ALA A 49 -5.54 13.71 3.73
N LEU A 50 -4.96 14.93 3.69
CA LEU A 50 -4.89 15.73 2.47
C LEU A 50 -4.07 15.03 1.38
N GLU A 51 -2.87 14.54 1.69
CA GLU A 51 -2.03 13.78 0.75
C GLU A 51 -2.75 12.58 0.12
N TRP A 52 -3.68 11.97 0.87
CA TRP A 52 -4.48 10.84 0.42
C TRP A 52 -5.60 11.29 -0.53
N VAL A 53 -6.31 12.37 -0.19
CA VAL A 53 -7.38 12.92 -1.03
C VAL A 53 -6.81 13.57 -2.30
N GLU A 54 -5.63 14.19 -2.22
CA GLU A 54 -4.89 14.68 -3.39
C GLU A 54 -4.49 13.54 -4.34
N MET A 55 -4.08 12.38 -3.81
CA MET A 55 -3.79 11.21 -4.67
C MET A 55 -5.01 10.79 -5.51
N VAL A 56 -6.24 10.88 -4.97
CA VAL A 56 -7.45 10.62 -5.75
C VAL A 56 -7.65 11.67 -6.85
N LYS A 57 -7.54 12.94 -6.47
CA LYS A 57 -7.69 14.09 -7.39
C LYS A 57 -6.69 14.04 -8.55
N ASP A 58 -5.46 13.64 -8.27
CA ASP A 58 -4.36 13.66 -9.24
C ASP A 58 -4.40 12.46 -10.22
N ASN A 59 -5.29 11.48 -10.00
CA ASN A 59 -5.44 10.28 -10.83
C ASN A 59 -6.87 10.11 -11.41
N PRO A 60 -7.43 11.13 -12.09
CA PRO A 60 -8.85 11.14 -12.48
C PRO A 60 -9.25 10.04 -13.48
N SER A 61 -8.29 9.49 -14.24
CA SER A 61 -8.54 8.38 -15.16
C SER A 61 -8.86 7.07 -14.45
N VAL A 62 -8.35 6.90 -13.23
CA VAL A 62 -8.54 5.71 -12.40
C VAL A 62 -9.80 5.85 -11.56
N PHE A 63 -10.04 7.02 -10.99
CA PHE A 63 -11.18 7.29 -10.13
C PHE A 63 -12.42 7.77 -10.90
N THR A 64 -12.95 6.88 -11.75
CA THR A 64 -14.20 7.13 -12.49
C THR A 64 -15.40 7.19 -11.56
N GLU A 65 -16.48 7.85 -11.99
CA GLU A 65 -17.74 7.91 -11.22
C GLU A 65 -18.26 6.51 -10.85
N ALA A 66 -18.16 5.54 -11.77
CA ALA A 66 -18.56 4.16 -11.51
C ALA A 66 -17.76 3.51 -10.38
N ILE A 67 -16.45 3.76 -10.30
CA ILE A 67 -15.60 3.25 -9.20
C ILE A 67 -15.93 3.98 -7.90
N LEU A 68 -16.09 5.30 -7.92
CA LEU A 68 -16.35 6.08 -6.71
C LEU A 68 -17.72 5.78 -6.08
N GLN A 69 -18.70 5.33 -6.88
CA GLN A 69 -20.02 4.89 -6.41
C GLN A 69 -20.06 3.40 -6.00
N ASN A 70 -18.96 2.66 -6.11
CA ASN A 70 -18.91 1.25 -5.75
C ASN A 70 -18.70 1.09 -4.22
N ASP A 71 -19.58 0.35 -3.55
CA ASP A 71 -19.50 0.11 -2.10
C ASP A 71 -18.16 -0.51 -1.66
N LYS A 72 -17.62 -1.48 -2.43
CA LYS A 72 -16.32 -2.11 -2.14
C LYS A 72 -15.18 -1.11 -2.25
N PHE A 73 -15.27 -0.18 -3.21
CA PHE A 73 -14.31 0.91 -3.29
C PHE A 73 -14.41 1.81 -2.05
N GLN A 74 -15.61 2.16 -1.60
CA GLN A 74 -15.79 3.02 -0.43
C GLN A 74 -15.24 2.36 0.84
N ASP A 75 -15.53 1.08 1.05
CA ASP A 75 -14.97 0.28 2.16
C ASP A 75 -13.44 0.18 2.07
N GLY A 76 -12.93 -0.15 0.88
CA GLY A 76 -11.49 -0.22 0.62
C GLY A 76 -10.79 1.11 0.84
N PHE A 77 -11.41 2.22 0.45
CA PHE A 77 -10.89 3.57 0.67
C PHE A 77 -10.79 3.90 2.15
N VAL A 78 -11.86 3.64 2.91
CA VAL A 78 -11.92 3.89 4.35
C VAL A 78 -10.82 3.10 5.06
N TYR A 79 -10.72 1.79 4.77
CA TYR A 79 -9.68 0.92 5.30
C TYR A 79 -8.28 1.44 4.92
N ALA A 80 -8.09 1.76 3.65
CA ALA A 80 -6.79 2.14 3.14
C ALA A 80 -6.30 3.47 3.72
N LEU A 81 -7.19 4.45 3.82
CA LEU A 81 -6.91 5.73 4.47
C LEU A 81 -6.52 5.53 5.93
N GLU A 82 -7.24 4.70 6.69
CA GLU A 82 -6.89 4.42 8.09
C GLU A 82 -5.47 3.88 8.24
N ARG A 83 -5.12 2.90 7.41
CA ARG A 83 -3.81 2.28 7.43
C ARG A 83 -2.74 3.28 7.01
N TYR A 84 -3.01 4.07 5.98
CA TYR A 84 -2.13 5.12 5.49
C TYR A 84 -1.84 6.18 6.56
N ILE A 85 -2.88 6.68 7.25
CA ILE A 85 -2.67 7.70 8.28
C ILE A 85 -1.85 7.15 9.44
N LYS A 86 -2.02 5.87 9.81
CA LYS A 86 -1.31 5.20 10.91
C LYS A 86 0.17 4.96 10.59
N GLU A 87 0.50 4.70 9.33
CA GLU A 87 1.87 4.41 8.88
C GLU A 87 2.81 5.60 9.11
N LYS A 88 3.95 5.32 9.74
CA LYS A 88 4.98 6.32 10.10
C LYS A 88 6.04 6.43 9.00
N ASN A 89 6.40 5.31 8.37
CA ASN A 89 7.40 5.26 7.31
C ASN A 89 6.84 5.86 6.00
N GLU A 90 7.57 6.81 5.42
CA GLU A 90 7.13 7.49 4.20
C GLU A 90 7.18 6.60 2.96
N ASP A 91 8.22 5.76 2.82
CA ASP A 91 8.36 4.86 1.68
C ASP A 91 7.26 3.81 1.66
N LYS A 92 6.89 3.27 2.82
CA LYS A 92 5.71 2.41 2.95
C LYS A 92 4.42 3.14 2.57
N ARG A 93 4.26 4.41 2.93
CA ARG A 93 3.09 5.20 2.51
C ARG A 93 3.02 5.36 1.00
N LYS A 94 4.17 5.55 0.32
CA LYS A 94 4.23 5.58 -1.15
C LYS A 94 3.78 4.23 -1.73
N SER A 95 4.31 3.12 -1.22
CA SER A 95 3.88 1.78 -1.61
C SER A 95 2.39 1.53 -1.38
N MET A 96 1.82 2.01 -0.27
CA MET A 96 0.37 1.93 -0.01
C MET A 96 -0.45 2.64 -1.09
N LYS A 97 -0.04 3.84 -1.51
CA LYS A 97 -0.73 4.55 -2.61
C LYS A 97 -0.72 3.73 -3.89
N THR A 98 0.43 3.15 -4.27
CA THR A 98 0.53 2.31 -5.48
C THR A 98 -0.34 1.06 -5.40
N ILE A 99 -0.34 0.36 -4.27
CA ILE A 99 -1.22 -0.80 -4.05
C ILE A 99 -2.70 -0.40 -4.16
N PHE A 100 -3.09 0.74 -3.58
CA PHE A 100 -4.47 1.20 -3.65
C PHE A 100 -4.88 1.61 -5.06
N LEU A 101 -3.99 2.23 -5.84
CA LEU A 101 -4.23 2.50 -7.26
C LEU A 101 -4.42 1.19 -8.04
N GLY A 102 -3.60 0.18 -7.76
CA GLY A 102 -3.77 -1.17 -8.32
C GLY A 102 -5.13 -1.80 -7.98
N PHE A 103 -5.62 -1.61 -6.75
CA PHE A 103 -6.96 -2.05 -6.35
C PHE A 103 -8.05 -1.37 -7.19
N THR A 104 -7.92 -0.07 -7.45
CA THR A 104 -8.90 0.67 -8.25
C THR A 104 -8.86 0.31 -9.73
N GLU A 105 -7.70 -0.06 -10.26
CA GLU A 105 -7.54 -0.49 -11.66
C GLU A 105 -7.87 -1.98 -11.87
N SER A 106 -7.98 -2.76 -10.80
CA SER A 106 -8.29 -4.18 -10.89
C SER A 106 -9.68 -4.42 -11.45
N THR A 107 -9.76 -5.26 -12.49
CA THR A 107 -11.03 -5.73 -13.06
C THR A 107 -11.83 -6.60 -12.09
N ASN A 108 -11.17 -7.16 -11.08
CA ASN A 108 -11.78 -8.03 -10.07
C ASN A 108 -11.37 -7.59 -8.66
N GLN A 109 -12.09 -6.60 -8.13
CA GLN A 109 -11.86 -6.07 -6.78
C GLN A 109 -12.13 -7.11 -5.69
N ASP A 110 -12.98 -8.13 -5.94
CA ASP A 110 -13.26 -9.20 -4.96
C ASP A 110 -12.08 -10.12 -4.71
N GLN A 111 -11.23 -10.29 -5.73
CA GLN A 111 -10.03 -11.10 -5.62
C GLN A 111 -8.80 -10.27 -5.26
N PHE A 112 -8.93 -8.94 -5.22
CA PHE A 112 -7.82 -8.08 -4.87
C PHE A 112 -7.65 -8.08 -3.35
N GLU A 113 -6.61 -8.74 -2.87
CA GLU A 113 -6.35 -8.93 -1.44
C GLU A 113 -5.75 -7.66 -0.76
N LEU A 114 -6.42 -6.51 -0.85
CA LEU A 114 -5.94 -5.20 -0.38
C LEU A 114 -5.48 -5.24 1.08
N GLU A 115 -6.30 -5.82 1.96
CA GLU A 115 -6.02 -5.95 3.39
C GLU A 115 -4.77 -6.80 3.63
N ARG A 116 -4.60 -7.88 2.86
CA ARG A 116 -3.43 -8.74 2.96
C ARG A 116 -2.18 -8.01 2.46
N MET A 117 -2.26 -7.31 1.34
CA MET A 117 -1.13 -6.51 0.83
C MET A 117 -0.68 -5.48 1.86
N TYR A 118 -1.61 -4.75 2.46
CA TYR A 118 -1.31 -3.77 3.50
C TYR A 118 -0.77 -4.41 4.79
N HIS A 119 -1.32 -5.56 5.18
CA HIS A 119 -0.82 -6.32 6.32
C HIS A 119 0.63 -6.77 6.09
N VAL A 120 0.92 -7.36 4.94
CA VAL A 120 2.27 -7.79 4.56
C VAL A 120 3.22 -6.60 4.55
N LEU A 121 2.86 -5.49 3.89
CA LEU A 121 3.67 -4.27 3.88
C LEU A 121 3.94 -3.72 5.28
N SER A 122 2.99 -3.86 6.22
CA SER A 122 3.18 -3.43 7.61
C SER A 122 4.23 -4.26 8.36
N ILE A 123 4.36 -5.55 8.03
CA ILE A 123 5.33 -6.48 8.64
C ILE A 123 6.73 -6.25 8.08
N LEU A 124 6.86 -6.06 6.77
CA LEU A 124 8.15 -5.96 6.08
C LEU A 124 8.94 -4.74 6.54
N ASN A 125 10.23 -4.90 6.80
CA ASN A 125 11.13 -3.77 7.00
C ASN A 125 11.71 -3.29 5.66
N LEU A 126 12.51 -2.20 5.69
CA LEU A 126 13.09 -1.64 4.46
C LEU A 126 14.02 -2.62 3.74
N ALA A 127 14.79 -3.43 4.47
CA ALA A 127 15.69 -4.42 3.87
C ALA A 127 14.90 -5.55 3.17
N ASP A 128 13.75 -5.95 3.70
CA ASP A 128 12.86 -6.90 3.03
C ASP A 128 12.34 -6.33 1.69
N LEU A 129 11.98 -5.04 1.66
CA LEU A 129 11.53 -4.36 0.44
C LEU A 129 12.63 -4.28 -0.63
N ILE A 130 13.89 -4.06 -0.21
CA ILE A 130 15.03 -4.09 -1.13
C ILE A 130 15.18 -5.47 -1.77
N VAL A 131 15.03 -6.55 -0.99
CA VAL A 131 15.08 -7.91 -1.54
C VAL A 131 13.96 -8.14 -2.54
N LEU A 132 12.74 -7.63 -2.30
CA LEU A 132 11.62 -7.76 -3.24
C LEU A 132 11.89 -7.10 -4.60
N TRP A 133 12.61 -5.99 -4.64
CA TRP A 133 12.96 -5.36 -5.91
C TRP A 133 13.89 -6.23 -6.76
N ASP A 134 14.76 -7.01 -6.12
CA ASP A 134 15.69 -7.92 -6.79
C ASP A 134 15.04 -9.26 -7.18
N VAL A 135 13.83 -9.57 -6.70
CA VAL A 135 13.10 -10.80 -7.06
C VAL A 135 12.60 -10.73 -8.51
N ASP A 136 12.96 -11.74 -9.30
CA ASP A 136 12.48 -11.90 -10.67
C ASP A 136 11.12 -12.62 -10.70
N ILE A 137 10.04 -11.84 -10.89
CA ILE A 137 8.67 -12.36 -10.95
C ILE A 137 8.40 -13.26 -12.16
N ALA A 138 9.26 -13.24 -13.20
CA ALA A 138 9.12 -14.10 -14.37
C ALA A 138 9.65 -15.52 -14.13
N LYS A 139 10.47 -15.73 -13.10
CA LYS A 139 11.00 -17.05 -12.74
C LYS A 139 9.96 -17.88 -11.99
N ASN A 140 9.38 -18.84 -12.70
CA ASN A 140 8.41 -19.79 -12.14
C ASN A 140 9.06 -20.98 -11.39
N ASN A 141 10.35 -21.21 -11.61
CA ASN A 141 11.10 -22.29 -10.97
C ASN A 141 11.79 -21.78 -9.69
N PHE A 142 12.10 -22.72 -8.79
CA PHE A 142 12.92 -22.41 -7.63
C PHE A 142 14.31 -21.92 -8.07
N HIS A 143 14.72 -20.77 -7.55
CA HIS A 143 15.97 -20.12 -7.84
C HIS A 143 16.51 -19.42 -6.60
N GLN A 144 17.79 -19.08 -6.61
CA GLN A 144 18.36 -18.20 -5.60
C GLN A 144 18.15 -16.75 -6.05
N VAL A 145 17.67 -15.89 -5.13
CA VAL A 145 17.60 -14.44 -5.37
C VAL A 145 19.02 -13.85 -5.43
N TYR A 146 19.90 -14.34 -4.56
CA TYR A 146 21.31 -13.97 -4.52
C TYR A 146 22.17 -15.22 -4.42
N GLU A 147 23.24 -15.26 -5.21
CA GLU A 147 24.24 -16.33 -5.14
C GLU A 147 25.23 -16.02 -4.00
N GLN A 148 25.46 -16.99 -3.12
CA GLN A 148 26.54 -16.97 -2.10
C GLN A 148 26.47 -15.86 -1.01
N THR A 149 25.33 -15.18 -0.82
CA THR A 149 25.17 -14.17 0.24
C THR A 149 24.44 -14.72 1.46
N VAL A 150 25.00 -14.57 2.66
CA VAL A 150 24.39 -15.02 3.92
C VAL A 150 23.63 -13.89 4.64
N ASP A 151 24.04 -12.64 4.41
CA ASP A 151 23.51 -11.43 5.05
C ASP A 151 22.04 -11.14 4.74
N LYS A 152 21.55 -11.59 3.57
CA LYS A 152 20.15 -11.42 3.14
C LYS A 152 19.24 -12.60 3.43
N ASN A 153 19.74 -13.68 4.04
CA ASN A 153 18.96 -14.90 4.28
C ASN A 153 17.76 -14.64 5.21
N GLU A 154 17.94 -13.82 6.23
CA GLU A 154 16.86 -13.46 7.17
C GLU A 154 15.72 -12.75 6.42
N ASN A 155 16.04 -11.79 5.56
CA ASN A 155 15.05 -11.09 4.75
C ASN A 155 14.30 -12.04 3.82
N ILE A 156 15.01 -12.96 3.14
CA ILE A 156 14.36 -13.96 2.29
C ILE A 156 13.43 -14.86 3.13
N HIS A 157 13.84 -15.25 4.34
CA HIS A 157 12.98 -15.99 5.26
C HIS A 157 11.75 -15.20 5.69
N ASN A 158 11.88 -13.91 5.95
CA ASN A 158 10.72 -13.04 6.23
C ASN A 158 9.75 -13.03 5.04
N LEU A 159 10.25 -12.91 3.81
CA LEU A 159 9.44 -12.95 2.60
C LEU A 159 8.73 -14.29 2.39
N VAL A 160 9.36 -15.40 2.81
CA VAL A 160 8.70 -16.72 2.85
C VAL A 160 7.61 -16.76 3.91
N ASN A 161 7.87 -16.26 5.12
CA ASN A 161 6.93 -16.28 6.24
C ASN A 161 5.66 -15.47 5.96
N VAL A 162 5.77 -14.36 5.22
CA VAL A 162 4.59 -13.56 4.80
C VAL A 162 3.93 -14.09 3.52
N GLY A 163 4.43 -15.21 2.97
CA GLY A 163 3.86 -15.90 1.82
C GLY A 163 4.07 -15.21 0.48
N ILE A 164 5.04 -14.29 0.35
CA ILE A 164 5.45 -13.73 -0.94
C ILE A 164 6.31 -14.74 -1.69
N LEU A 165 7.23 -15.40 -0.98
CA LEU A 165 8.09 -16.44 -1.51
C LEU A 165 7.68 -17.80 -0.95
N MET A 166 8.01 -18.85 -1.69
CA MET A 166 7.90 -20.23 -1.23
C MET A 166 9.27 -20.88 -1.37
N SER A 167 9.78 -21.48 -0.30
CA SER A 167 11.08 -22.14 -0.27
C SER A 167 10.99 -23.63 -0.56
N ASP A 168 12.01 -24.16 -1.22
CA ASP A 168 12.25 -25.60 -1.32
C ASP A 168 13.35 -25.99 -0.32
N TYR A 169 12.97 -26.81 0.68
CA TYR A 169 13.90 -27.35 1.67
C TYR A 169 14.39 -28.76 1.34
N SER A 170 13.85 -29.39 0.29
CA SER A 170 14.07 -30.81 -0.02
C SER A 170 15.48 -31.12 -0.54
N SER A 171 16.24 -30.12 -0.96
CA SER A 171 17.57 -30.25 -1.59
C SER A 171 18.76 -29.91 -0.68
N ARG A 172 18.56 -29.80 0.65
CA ARG A 172 19.62 -29.36 1.58
C ARG A 172 20.62 -30.47 1.94
N LEU A 173 21.76 -30.52 1.25
CA LEU A 173 23.01 -31.11 1.71
C LEU A 173 24.12 -30.04 1.64
N GLY A 174 24.57 -29.51 2.79
CA GLY A 174 25.70 -28.56 2.86
C GLY A 174 25.48 -27.36 3.79
N PRO A 175 26.49 -26.47 3.95
CA PRO A 175 26.39 -25.25 4.76
C PRO A 175 25.30 -24.30 4.25
N ILE A 176 24.84 -23.38 5.10
CA ILE A 176 23.69 -22.48 4.86
C ILE A 176 23.93 -21.59 3.64
N ALA A 177 23.60 -22.09 2.45
CA ALA A 177 23.51 -21.31 1.22
C ALA A 177 22.17 -20.56 1.17
N ALA A 178 22.10 -19.51 0.35
CA ALA A 178 20.86 -18.77 0.10
C ALA A 178 19.72 -19.73 -0.29
N PRO A 179 18.51 -19.59 0.29
CA PRO A 179 17.43 -20.53 0.05
C PRO A 179 16.97 -20.45 -1.41
N PHE A 180 16.72 -21.61 -2.01
CA PHE A 180 16.00 -21.70 -3.28
C PHE A 180 14.53 -21.38 -3.04
N VAL A 181 14.03 -20.37 -3.75
CA VAL A 181 12.69 -19.84 -3.60
C VAL A 181 12.00 -19.70 -4.95
N ARG A 182 10.67 -19.76 -4.95
CA ARG A 182 9.83 -19.32 -6.07
C ARG A 182 8.85 -18.26 -5.56
N VAL A 183 8.43 -17.36 -6.44
CA VAL A 183 7.42 -16.35 -6.11
C VAL A 183 6.04 -17.00 -6.11
N THR A 184 5.22 -16.74 -5.09
CA THR A 184 3.83 -17.18 -5.06
C THR A 184 2.97 -16.32 -5.99
N GLU A 185 1.75 -16.76 -6.32
CA GLU A 185 0.85 -15.93 -7.14
C GLU A 185 0.49 -14.61 -6.44
N PHE A 186 0.22 -14.66 -5.13
CA PHE A 186 0.08 -13.45 -4.32
C PHE A 186 1.34 -12.58 -4.35
N GLY A 187 2.53 -13.20 -4.23
CA GLY A 187 3.81 -12.49 -4.28
C GLY A 187 4.05 -11.78 -5.60
N LYS A 188 3.65 -12.37 -6.73
CA LYS A 188 3.76 -11.75 -8.06
C LYS A 188 2.92 -10.48 -8.14
N GLU A 189 1.66 -10.54 -7.74
CA GLU A 189 0.79 -9.36 -7.74
C GLU A 189 1.29 -8.31 -6.74
N PHE A 190 1.69 -8.73 -5.53
CA PHE A 190 2.25 -7.81 -4.54
C PHE A 190 3.48 -7.07 -5.05
N ILE A 191 4.46 -7.78 -5.65
CA ILE A 191 5.68 -7.16 -6.20
C ILE A 191 5.34 -6.24 -7.38
N LYS A 192 4.38 -6.64 -8.23
CA LYS A 192 3.93 -5.85 -9.38
C LYS A 192 3.39 -4.48 -8.94
N PHE A 193 2.64 -4.40 -7.84
CA PHE A 193 2.12 -3.13 -7.32
C PHE A 193 3.08 -2.36 -6.39
N LEU A 194 4.27 -2.91 -6.13
CA LEU A 194 5.34 -2.19 -5.41
C LEU A 194 6.36 -1.50 -6.33
N ARG A 195 6.33 -1.81 -7.64
CA ARG A 195 7.25 -1.29 -8.65
C ARG A 195 6.70 -0.07 -9.37
#